data_AF-A0A7V0IXD1-F1
#
_entry.id   AF-A0A7V0IXD1-F1
#
_cell.length_a   1.000
_cell.length_b   1.000
_cell.length_c   1.000
_cell.angle_alpha   90.00
_cell.angle_beta   90.00
_cell.angle_gamma   90.00
#
_symmetry.space_group_name_H-M   'P 1'
#
loop_
_entity.id
_entity.type
_entity.pdbx_description
1 polymer ?
#
loop_
_entity_poly.entity_id
_entity_poly.type
_entity_poly.pdbx_seq_one_letter_code
_entity_poly.pdbx_strand_id
1 'polypeptide(L)'
;MGFLFESVIYRRAQKTEYGQTNYDNLFDRLERIRLAALIEDGGKRKKMNVHYTLEETEQEDELLLDALNIQNFHIQRPNFKDIVVYK
;
A
#
# COMPACT_ATOMS: atom_id res chain seq x y z
N MET A 1 1.75 -9.82 16.89
CA MET A 1 0.75 -8.97 16.20
C MET A 1 0.82 -9.10 14.69
N GLY A 2 2.01 -9.16 14.07
CA GLY A 2 2.16 -9.33 12.60
C GLY A 2 1.35 -10.49 12.01
N PHE A 3 1.57 -11.71 12.48
CA PHE A 3 0.88 -12.91 11.97
C PHE A 3 -0.67 -12.85 12.03
N LEU A 4 -1.25 -12.26 13.07
CA LEU A 4 -2.71 -12.11 13.16
C LEU A 4 -3.23 -11.10 12.13
N PHE A 5 -2.55 -9.97 11.96
CA PHE A 5 -2.90 -9.00 10.93
C PHE A 5 -2.74 -9.57 9.53
N GLU A 6 -1.62 -10.25 9.27
CA GLU A 6 -1.35 -10.93 8.03
C GLU A 6 -2.43 -11.99 7.72
N SER A 7 -2.85 -12.79 8.70
CA SER A 7 -3.95 -13.75 8.51
C SER A 7 -5.29 -13.10 8.15
N VAL A 8 -5.57 -11.90 8.67
CA VAL A 8 -6.78 -11.13 8.35
C VAL A 8 -6.70 -10.58 6.92
N ILE A 9 -5.53 -10.07 6.53
CA ILE A 9 -5.25 -9.61 5.16
C ILE A 9 -5.40 -10.77 4.18
N TYR A 10 -4.78 -11.91 4.48
CA TYR A 10 -4.88 -13.13 3.67
C TYR A 10 -6.33 -13.58 3.48
N ARG A 11 -7.09 -13.67 4.59
CA ARG A 11 -8.50 -14.04 4.53
C ARG A 11 -9.34 -13.06 3.72
N ARG A 12 -8.99 -11.76 3.72
CA ARG A 12 -9.69 -10.74 2.95
C ARG A 12 -9.40 -10.88 1.47
N ALA A 13 -8.13 -11.02 1.08
CA ALA A 13 -7.73 -11.25 -0.31
C ALA A 13 -8.41 -12.49 -0.91
N GLN A 14 -8.48 -13.59 -0.15
CA GLN A 14 -9.15 -14.83 -0.60
C GLN A 14 -10.66 -14.68 -0.87
N LYS A 15 -11.31 -13.64 -0.35
CA LYS A 15 -12.75 -13.38 -0.57
C LYS A 15 -13.03 -12.45 -1.75
N THR A 16 -11.99 -12.04 -2.48
CA THR A 16 -12.06 -11.07 -3.58
C THR A 16 -11.70 -11.73 -4.90
N GLU A 17 -11.77 -10.95 -5.99
CA GLU A 17 -11.43 -11.40 -7.34
C GLU A 17 -9.94 -11.75 -7.52
N TYR A 18 -9.09 -11.42 -6.55
CA TYR A 18 -7.67 -11.82 -6.51
C TYR A 18 -7.47 -13.35 -6.50
N GLY A 19 -8.46 -14.10 -5.99
CA GLY A 19 -8.51 -15.55 -6.13
C GLY A 19 -7.64 -16.35 -5.14
N GLN A 20 -7.47 -17.63 -5.44
CA GLN A 20 -6.71 -18.57 -4.59
C GLN A 20 -5.20 -18.34 -4.77
N THR A 21 -4.59 -17.65 -3.80
CA THR A 21 -3.14 -17.59 -3.63
C THR A 21 -2.68 -18.31 -2.35
N ASN A 22 -1.41 -18.65 -2.24
CA ASN A 22 -0.84 -19.08 -0.96
C ASN A 22 -0.40 -17.86 -0.13
N TYR A 23 -0.09 -18.09 1.14
CA TYR A 23 0.24 -17.02 2.06
C TYR A 23 1.51 -16.26 1.61
N ASP A 24 2.58 -16.98 1.30
CA ASP A 24 3.87 -16.40 0.96
C ASP A 24 3.78 -15.52 -0.31
N ASN A 25 3.14 -16.02 -1.37
CA ASN A 25 2.97 -15.29 -2.63
C ASN A 25 2.12 -14.02 -2.44
N LEU A 26 1.14 -14.02 -1.53
CA LEU A 26 0.38 -12.81 -1.20
C LEU A 26 1.30 -11.72 -0.63
N PHE A 27 2.12 -12.08 0.36
CA PHE A 27 2.97 -11.11 1.06
C PHE A 27 4.18 -10.69 0.22
N ASP A 28 4.78 -11.61 -0.53
CA ASP A 28 5.82 -11.30 -1.51
C ASP A 28 5.35 -10.23 -2.52
N ARG A 29 4.07 -10.27 -2.91
CA ARG A 29 3.48 -9.27 -3.81
C ARG A 29 3.14 -7.96 -3.12
N LEU A 30 2.61 -8.02 -1.89
CA LEU A 30 2.42 -6.81 -1.09
C LEU A 30 3.74 -6.06 -0.87
N GLU A 31 4.85 -6.77 -0.74
CA GLU A 31 6.19 -6.16 -0.61
C GLU A 31 6.69 -5.51 -1.91
N ARG A 32 6.23 -5.97 -3.08
CA ARG A 32 6.55 -5.34 -4.38
C ARG A 32 5.84 -4.02 -4.57
N ILE A 33 4.63 -3.87 -4.03
CA ILE A 33 3.86 -2.63 -4.09
C ILE A 33 4.59 -1.56 -3.27
N ARG A 34 5.27 -0.65 -3.97
CA ARG A 34 6.12 0.38 -3.38
C ARG A 34 5.58 1.79 -3.59
N LEU A 35 5.93 2.66 -2.65
CA LEU A 35 5.65 4.09 -2.74
C LEU A 35 6.90 4.83 -3.22
N ALA A 36 6.78 5.46 -4.37
CA ALA A 36 7.73 6.45 -4.84
C ALA A 36 7.44 7.83 -4.24
N ALA A 37 8.50 8.61 -4.01
CA ALA A 37 8.43 10.02 -3.67
C ALA A 37 8.88 10.86 -4.86
N LEU A 38 7.96 11.61 -5.45
CA LEU A 38 8.23 12.62 -6.47
C LEU A 38 8.52 13.95 -5.78
N ILE A 39 9.76 14.42 -5.97
CA ILE A 39 10.24 15.67 -5.39
C ILE A 39 10.26 16.72 -6.50
N GLU A 40 9.39 17.72 -6.39
CA GLU A 40 9.36 18.86 -7.30
C GLU A 40 10.13 20.04 -6.71
N ASP A 41 11.08 20.57 -7.48
CA ASP A 41 11.80 21.77 -7.09
C ASP A 41 10.87 22.99 -7.15
N GLY A 42 10.55 23.54 -5.97
CA GLY A 42 9.70 24.72 -5.81
C GLY A 42 10.36 26.02 -6.28
N GLY A 43 11.64 26.00 -6.67
CA GLY A 43 12.44 27.16 -7.07
C GLY A 43 13.05 27.92 -5.88
N LYS A 44 13.84 28.96 -6.18
CA LYS A 44 14.79 29.68 -5.28
C LYS A 44 14.30 30.14 -3.88
N ARG A 45 13.00 30.10 -3.57
CA ARG A 45 12.43 30.56 -2.28
C ARG A 45 11.25 29.75 -1.76
N LYS A 46 10.81 28.68 -2.42
CA LYS A 46 9.63 27.91 -1.99
C LYS A 46 10.04 26.59 -1.35
N LYS A 47 9.20 26.13 -0.42
CA LYS A 47 9.32 24.82 0.22
C LYS A 47 9.25 23.74 -0.85
N MET A 48 10.13 22.74 -0.75
CA MET A 48 10.16 21.58 -1.64
C MET A 48 8.81 20.85 -1.58
N ASN A 49 8.20 20.59 -2.74
CA ASN A 49 6.95 19.83 -2.83
C ASN A 49 7.30 18.35 -2.97
N VAL A 50 6.76 17.52 -2.08
CA VAL A 50 6.96 16.07 -2.12
C VAL A 50 5.60 15.41 -2.30
N HIS A 51 5.44 14.67 -3.38
CA HIS A 51 4.25 13.90 -3.72
C HIS A 51 4.59 12.41 -3.60
N TYR A 52 3.75 11.64 -2.92
CA TYR A 52 3.90 10.19 -2.87
C TYR A 52 2.96 9.55 -3.89
N THR A 53 3.47 8.62 -4.68
CA THR A 53 2.70 7.85 -5.67
C THR A 53 3.11 6.38 -5.59
N LEU A 54 2.25 5.47 -6.03
CA LEU A 54 2.67 4.07 -6.24
C LEU A 54 3.67 3.99 -7.41
N GLU A 55 4.65 3.11 -7.29
CA GLU A 55 5.51 2.71 -8.40
C GLU A 55 4.72 1.96 -9.48
N GLU A 56 5.30 1.78 -10.66
CA GLU A 56 4.69 0.96 -11.71
C GLU A 56 4.54 -0.48 -11.19
N THR A 57 3.29 -0.95 -11.17
CA THR A 57 2.92 -2.28 -10.65
C THR A 57 2.55 -3.22 -11.79
N GLU A 58 2.82 -4.51 -11.61
CA GLU A 58 2.34 -5.54 -12.53
C GLU A 58 0.81 -5.69 -12.41
N GLN A 59 0.14 -6.19 -13.45
CA GLN A 59 -1.32 -6.34 -13.48
C GLN A 59 -1.87 -7.15 -12.30
N GLU A 60 -1.14 -8.16 -11.86
CA GLU A 60 -1.52 -8.99 -10.72
C GLU A 60 -1.44 -8.22 -9.39
N ASP A 61 -0.51 -7.28 -9.28
CA ASP A 61 -0.36 -6.41 -8.11
C ASP A 61 -1.46 -5.33 -8.10
N GLU A 62 -1.90 -4.86 -9.27
CA GLU A 62 -3.09 -4.01 -9.41
C GLU A 62 -4.36 -4.71 -8.91
N LEU A 63 -4.57 -5.97 -9.29
CA LEU A 63 -5.69 -6.78 -8.79
C LEU A 63 -5.66 -6.91 -7.26
N LEU A 64 -4.45 -7.01 -6.68
CA LEU A 64 -4.28 -7.08 -5.23
C LEU A 64 -4.59 -5.74 -4.55
N LEU A 65 -4.14 -4.63 -5.14
CA LEU A 65 -4.44 -3.28 -4.68
C LEU A 65 -5.96 -3.01 -4.67
N ASP A 66 -6.67 -3.44 -5.72
CA ASP A 66 -8.13 -3.36 -5.84
C ASP A 66 -8.82 -4.23 -4.80
N ALA A 67 -8.44 -5.50 -4.71
CA ALA A 67 -8.99 -6.47 -3.76
C ALA A 67 -8.94 -5.98 -2.31
N LEU A 68 -7.82 -5.35 -1.92
CA LEU A 68 -7.62 -4.83 -0.59
C LEU A 68 -8.12 -3.39 -0.43
N ASN A 69 -8.50 -2.72 -1.52
CA ASN A 69 -8.91 -1.32 -1.58
C ASN A 69 -7.86 -0.38 -0.97
N ILE A 70 -6.60 -0.53 -1.39
CA ILE A 70 -5.44 0.19 -0.83
C ILE A 70 -4.69 1.09 -1.82
N GLN A 71 -5.19 1.24 -3.05
CA GLN A 71 -4.58 2.09 -4.10
C GLN A 71 -4.24 3.50 -3.61
N ASN A 72 -5.17 4.12 -2.87
CA ASN A 72 -5.05 5.48 -2.38
C ASN A 72 -4.65 5.55 -0.89
N PHE A 73 -4.25 4.44 -0.27
CA PHE A 73 -3.97 4.38 1.17
C PHE A 73 -2.86 5.35 1.61
N HIS A 74 -1.90 5.62 0.71
CA HIS A 74 -0.81 6.56 0.95
C HIS A 74 -1.27 8.03 0.98
N ILE A 75 -2.37 8.35 0.30
CA ILE A 75 -3.01 9.69 0.29
C ILE A 75 -4.03 9.79 1.41
N GLN A 76 -4.86 8.76 1.56
CA GLN A 76 -5.96 8.68 2.53
C GLN A 76 -5.54 7.86 3.75
N ARG A 77 -4.45 8.28 4.41
CA ARG A 77 -3.96 7.57 5.60
C ARG A 77 -5.07 7.49 6.65
N PRO A 78 -5.46 6.29 7.10
CA PRO A 78 -6.45 6.16 8.15
C PRO A 78 -5.90 6.74 9.44
N ASN A 79 -6.65 7.65 10.05
CA ASN A 79 -6.33 8.19 11.37
C ASN A 79 -7.01 7.32 12.43
N PHE A 80 -6.25 6.40 12.99
CA PHE A 80 -6.70 5.59 14.11
C PHE A 80 -6.47 6.36 15.41
N LYS A 81 -7.55 6.75 16.08
CA LYS A 81 -7.48 7.34 17.41
C LYS A 81 -6.72 6.36 18.32
N ASP A 82 -5.63 6.83 18.92
CA ASP A 82 -4.74 6.09 19.83
C ASP A 82 -3.75 5.09 19.19
N ILE A 83 -3.64 5.04 17.86
CA ILE A 83 -2.60 4.28 17.16
C ILE A 83 -1.77 5.23 16.31
N VAL A 84 -0.57 5.58 16.79
CA VAL A 84 0.41 6.36 16.04
C VAL A 84 1.44 5.40 15.45
N VAL A 85 1.48 5.30 14.13
CA VAL A 85 2.62 4.68 13.43
C VAL A 85 3.74 5.74 13.43
N TYR A 86 4.93 5.37 13.92
CA TYR A 86 6.03 6.30 14.15
C TYR A 86 6.32 7.19 12.93
N LYS A 87 6.59 8.47 13.19
CA LYS A 87 6.90 9.50 12.18
C LYS A 87 8.31 9.34 11.62
#